data_AF-A0A2V7H9I5-F1
#
_entry.id   AF-A0A2V7H9I5-F1
#
_cell.length_a   1.000
_cell.length_b   1.000
_cell.length_c   1.000
_cell.angle_alpha   90.00
_cell.angle_beta   90.00
_cell.angle_gamma   90.00
#
_symmetry.space_group_name_H-M   'P 1'
#
loop_
_entity.id
_entity.type
_entity.pdbx_description
1 polymer ?
#
loop_
_entity_poly.entity_id
_entity_poly.type
_entity_poly.pdbx_seq_one_letter_code
_entity_poly.pdbx_strand_id
1 'polypeptide(L)'
;NQIAEILLKTIGLERGGMGTADSARKIVGQLLLSWGVQPDGFVIRDGSGLSRHDLVSPETIVRVLDRIQQDTAFAVFYNAMPIAGVDGTLKDRMKGTPAEGNVHAKTGSIASARSLSGYVTTADGERLIFSVLSNNWTTPSSEVTGIADQIATALASYRVH
;
A
#
# COMPACT_ATOMS: atom_id res chain seq x y z
N ASN A 1 3.95 1.50 -5.62
CA ASN A 1 5.02 2.48 -5.93
C ASN A 1 4.83 3.84 -5.30
N GLN A 2 3.83 4.66 -5.65
CA GLN A 2 3.77 6.05 -5.14
C GLN A 2 3.76 6.20 -3.60
N ILE A 3 3.07 5.35 -2.83
CA ILE A 3 3.16 5.42 -1.35
C ILE A 3 4.57 5.08 -0.86
N ALA A 4 5.16 3.99 -1.36
CA ALA A 4 6.52 3.61 -1.02
C ALA A 4 7.51 4.71 -1.41
N GLU A 5 7.32 5.37 -2.56
CA GLU A 5 8.15 6.45 -3.08
C GLU A 5 7.98 7.76 -2.29
N ILE A 6 6.76 8.14 -1.91
CA ILE A 6 6.49 9.30 -1.05
C ILE A 6 7.11 9.05 0.33
N LEU A 7 6.91 7.86 0.91
CA LEU A 7 7.55 7.48 2.17
C LEU A 7 9.08 7.49 2.05
N LEU A 8 9.64 6.96 0.94
CA LEU A 8 11.07 6.98 0.65
C LEU A 8 11.63 8.40 0.65
N LYS A 9 10.94 9.31 -0.04
CA LYS A 9 11.34 10.71 -0.22
C LYS A 9 11.22 11.49 1.09
N THR A 10 10.12 11.32 1.82
CA THR A 10 9.91 11.98 3.12
C THR A 10 10.95 11.53 4.15
N ILE A 11 11.22 10.22 4.25
CA ILE A 11 12.22 9.68 5.19
C ILE A 11 13.65 10.06 4.78
N GLY A 12 13.96 10.03 3.49
CA GLY A 12 15.27 10.43 2.97
C GLY A 12 15.57 11.91 3.21
N LEU A 13 14.55 12.78 3.11
CA LEU A 13 14.65 14.21 3.39
C LEU A 13 14.90 14.49 4.89
N GLU A 14 14.17 13.82 5.78
CA GLU A 14 14.23 14.05 7.23
C GLU A 14 15.52 13.54 7.89
N ARG A 15 16.14 12.46 7.37
CA ARG A 15 17.29 11.80 8.03
C ARG A 15 18.61 11.85 7.28
N GLY A 16 18.62 12.18 5.98
CA GLY A 16 19.75 11.91 5.11
C GLY A 16 20.75 13.06 4.89
N GLY A 17 20.31 14.32 4.97
CA GLY A 17 21.16 15.50 4.72
C GLY A 17 21.82 15.60 3.32
N MET A 18 21.80 14.53 2.51
CA MET A 18 22.35 14.44 1.15
C MET A 18 21.40 13.65 0.26
N GLY A 19 20.85 14.30 -0.77
CA GLY A 19 19.82 13.76 -1.66
C GLY A 19 20.37 12.89 -2.79
N THR A 20 20.98 11.74 -2.48
CA THR A 20 21.34 10.75 -3.52
C THR A 20 20.44 9.51 -3.43
N ALA A 21 20.12 8.94 -4.59
CA ALA A 21 19.36 7.68 -4.70
C ALA A 21 19.91 6.58 -3.80
N ASP A 22 21.23 6.43 -3.73
CA ASP A 22 21.90 5.34 -3.01
C ASP A 22 21.83 5.47 -1.49
N SER A 23 21.96 6.71 -0.98
CA SER A 23 21.83 6.99 0.46
C SER A 23 20.38 6.78 0.94
N ALA A 24 19.39 7.21 0.14
CA ALA A 24 17.99 6.95 0.42
C ALA A 24 17.66 5.45 0.49
N ARG A 25 18.21 4.63 -0.42
CA ARG A 25 18.00 3.16 -0.37
C ARG A 25 18.52 2.53 0.91
N LYS A 26 19.75 2.90 1.34
CA LYS A 26 20.36 2.34 2.55
C LYS A 26 19.57 2.74 3.80
N ILE A 27 19.14 4.00 3.89
CA ILE A 27 18.34 4.51 5.01
C ILE A 27 16.99 3.78 5.06
N VAL A 28 16.30 3.64 3.92
CA VAL A 28 15.01 2.93 3.89
C VAL A 28 15.17 1.45 4.21
N GLY A 29 16.18 0.78 3.66
CA GLY A 29 16.45 -0.62 3.99
C GLY A 29 16.67 -0.81 5.50
N GLN A 30 17.51 0.03 6.11
CA GLN A 30 17.74 0.00 7.57
C GLN A 30 16.46 0.30 8.37
N LEU A 31 15.63 1.22 7.89
CA LEU A 31 14.37 1.56 8.55
C LEU A 31 13.38 0.39 8.48
N LEU A 32 13.19 -0.21 7.30
CA LEU A 32 12.33 -1.38 7.13
C LEU A 32 12.80 -2.55 8.02
N LEU A 33 14.11 -2.80 8.08
CA LEU A 33 14.69 -3.78 8.99
C LEU A 33 14.44 -3.42 10.46
N SER A 34 14.57 -2.15 10.84
CA SER A 34 14.26 -1.69 12.21
C SER A 34 12.78 -1.82 12.56
N TRP A 35 11.91 -1.75 11.55
CA TRP A 35 10.50 -2.04 11.68
C TRP A 35 10.24 -3.54 11.66
N GLY A 36 11.25 -4.40 11.48
CA GLY A 36 11.16 -5.86 11.50
C GLY A 36 10.62 -6.49 10.22
N VAL A 37 10.73 -5.78 9.10
CA VAL A 37 10.61 -6.38 7.76
C VAL A 37 11.80 -7.33 7.56
N GLN A 38 11.55 -8.50 6.99
CA GLN A 38 12.63 -9.45 6.69
C GLN A 38 13.49 -8.98 5.50
N PRO A 39 14.81 -9.26 5.47
CA PRO A 39 15.69 -8.80 4.41
C PRO A 39 15.30 -9.26 2.99
N ASP A 40 14.61 -10.39 2.88
CA ASP A 40 14.08 -10.96 1.63
C ASP A 40 12.69 -10.41 1.25
N GLY A 41 12.03 -9.70 2.16
CA GLY A 41 10.73 -9.06 1.94
C GLY A 41 10.77 -7.85 1.00
N PHE A 42 11.96 -7.34 0.68
CA PHE A 42 12.14 -6.25 -0.26
C PHE A 42 13.43 -6.33 -1.07
N VAL A 43 13.37 -5.87 -2.31
CA VAL A 43 14.52 -5.60 -3.17
C VAL A 43 14.36 -4.16 -3.66
N ILE A 44 15.32 -3.28 -3.34
CA ILE A 44 15.33 -1.89 -3.79
C ILE A 44 16.50 -1.72 -4.75
N ARG A 45 16.25 -1.71 -6.06
CA ARG A 45 17.28 -1.67 -7.11
C ARG A 45 17.51 -0.29 -7.71
N ASP A 46 16.50 0.57 -7.82
CA ASP A 46 16.72 1.98 -8.22
C ASP A 46 16.21 2.98 -7.18
N GLY A 47 16.84 4.16 -7.11
CA GLY A 47 16.40 5.24 -6.22
C GLY A 47 15.56 6.30 -6.93
N SER A 48 14.90 5.93 -8.03
CA SER A 48 13.96 6.77 -8.80
C SER A 48 12.50 6.33 -8.67
N GLY A 49 12.23 5.13 -8.13
CA GLY A 49 10.88 4.61 -7.88
C GLY A 49 10.21 3.95 -9.09
N LEU A 50 10.95 3.70 -10.17
CA LEU A 50 10.44 3.17 -11.45
C LEU A 50 11.06 1.84 -11.87
N SER A 51 11.95 1.27 -11.06
CA SER A 51 12.57 -0.01 -11.38
C SER A 51 11.50 -1.10 -11.35
N ARG A 52 11.30 -1.75 -12.50
CA ARG A 52 10.55 -3.01 -12.61
C ARG A 52 11.12 -4.15 -11.77
N HIS A 53 12.26 -3.94 -11.11
CA HIS A 53 12.94 -4.89 -10.24
C HIS A 53 12.83 -4.53 -8.75
N ASP A 54 12.09 -3.46 -8.41
CA ASP A 54 11.75 -3.20 -7.01
C ASP A 54 10.65 -4.19 -6.60
N LEU A 55 11.03 -5.16 -5.79
CA LEU A 55 10.12 -6.17 -5.27
C LEU A 55 9.81 -5.82 -3.83
N VAL A 56 8.53 -5.81 -3.48
CA VAL A 56 8.08 -5.63 -2.10
C VAL A 56 7.01 -6.68 -1.85
N SER A 57 7.13 -7.41 -0.75
CA SER A 57 6.13 -8.40 -0.37
C SER A 57 4.87 -7.72 0.19
N PRO A 58 3.68 -8.35 0.06
CA PRO A 58 2.47 -7.83 0.72
C PRO A 58 2.66 -7.63 2.22
N GLU A 59 3.38 -8.54 2.89
CA GLU A 59 3.68 -8.48 4.33
C GLU A 59 4.51 -7.24 4.67
N THR A 60 5.47 -6.87 3.80
CA THR A 60 6.26 -5.65 3.97
C THR A 60 5.38 -4.41 3.92
N ILE A 61 4.41 -4.36 3.00
CA ILE A 61 3.47 -3.23 2.90
C ILE A 61 2.58 -3.18 4.14
N VAL A 62 2.04 -4.31 4.58
CA VAL A 62 1.23 -4.40 5.81
C VAL A 62 2.02 -3.90 7.02
N ARG A 63 3.29 -4.30 7.14
CA ARG A 63 4.19 -3.87 8.23
C ARG A 63 4.42 -2.35 8.23
N VAL A 64 4.61 -1.77 7.04
CA VAL A 64 4.78 -0.32 6.88
C VAL A 64 3.49 0.42 7.28
N LEU A 65 2.33 -0.06 6.81
CA LEU A 65 1.04 0.53 7.17
C LEU A 65 0.77 0.42 8.68
N ASP A 66 1.04 -0.73 9.29
CA ASP A 66 0.92 -0.92 10.75
C ASP A 66 1.82 0.08 11.51
N ARG A 67 3.05 0.27 11.04
CA ARG A 67 3.94 1.25 11.66
C ARG A 67 3.44 2.69 11.55
N ILE A 68 2.87 3.06 10.39
CA ILE A 68 2.27 4.38 10.19
C ILE A 68 1.02 4.54 11.07
N GLN A 69 0.22 3.49 11.25
CA GLN A 69 -0.96 3.51 12.12
C GLN A 69 -0.63 3.89 13.56
N GLN A 70 0.58 3.57 14.02
CA GLN A 70 1.07 3.88 15.36
C GLN A 70 1.76 5.25 15.46
N ASP A 71 1.92 5.98 14.35
CA ASP A 71 2.57 7.28 14.31
C ASP A 71 1.58 8.44 14.55
N THR A 72 2.06 9.53 15.15
CA THR A 72 1.30 10.78 15.32
C THR A 72 0.76 11.36 14.00
N ALA A 73 1.42 11.09 12.88
CA ALA A 73 1.01 11.53 11.55
C ALA A 73 -0.11 10.65 10.93
N PHE A 74 -0.54 9.57 11.59
CA PHE A 74 -1.51 8.62 11.04
C PHE A 74 -2.77 9.29 10.52
N ALA A 75 -3.37 10.22 11.27
CA ALA A 75 -4.62 10.87 10.86
C ALA A 75 -4.47 11.62 9.53
N VAL A 76 -3.34 12.31 9.33
CA VAL A 76 -3.03 13.02 8.08
C VAL A 76 -2.83 12.04 6.94
N PHE A 77 -2.07 10.97 7.17
CA PHE A 77 -1.83 9.92 6.18
C PHE A 77 -3.13 9.19 5.78
N TYR A 78 -3.96 8.85 6.78
CA TYR A 78 -5.21 8.14 6.60
C TYR A 78 -6.21 8.94 5.75
N ASN A 79 -6.34 10.23 6.04
CA ASN A 79 -7.23 11.14 5.33
C ASN A 79 -6.73 11.48 3.92
N ALA A 80 -5.44 11.26 3.63
CA ALA A 80 -4.89 11.46 2.29
C ALA A 80 -5.06 10.23 1.37
N MET A 81 -5.50 9.08 1.90
CA MET A 81 -5.74 7.90 1.07
C MET A 81 -7.06 8.02 0.32
N PRO A 82 -7.10 7.58 -0.97
CA PRO A 82 -8.34 7.46 -1.70
C PRO A 82 -9.36 6.58 -0.98
N ILE A 83 -10.62 6.98 -1.05
CA ILE A 83 -11.76 6.32 -0.42
C ILE A 83 -12.60 5.64 -1.51
N ALA A 84 -12.91 4.36 -1.29
CA ALA A 84 -13.75 3.57 -2.19
C ALA A 84 -15.11 4.22 -2.46
N GLY A 85 -15.45 4.37 -3.74
CA GLY A 85 -16.69 4.97 -4.22
C GLY A 85 -16.76 6.50 -4.11
N VAL A 86 -15.75 7.16 -3.54
CA VAL A 86 -15.78 8.59 -3.23
C VAL A 86 -14.79 9.39 -4.08
N ASP A 87 -13.49 9.06 -4.02
CA ASP A 87 -12.47 9.93 -4.62
C ASP A 87 -11.24 9.20 -5.21
N GLY A 88 -10.37 10.01 -5.81
CA GLY A 88 -9.12 9.57 -6.40
C GLY A 88 -9.30 8.42 -7.38
N THR A 89 -8.43 7.42 -7.25
CA THR A 89 -8.42 6.23 -8.11
C THR A 89 -9.45 5.17 -7.73
N LEU A 90 -10.19 5.37 -6.63
CA LEU A 90 -11.24 4.46 -6.17
C LEU A 90 -12.65 5.03 -6.34
N LYS A 91 -12.78 6.26 -6.87
CA LYS A 91 -14.05 6.98 -7.02
C LYS A 91 -15.16 6.20 -7.72
N ASP A 92 -14.82 5.28 -8.63
CA ASP A 92 -15.79 4.48 -9.39
C ASP A 92 -15.71 2.98 -9.05
N ARG A 93 -15.00 2.62 -7.98
CA ARG A 93 -14.79 1.23 -7.54
C ARG A 93 -15.57 0.94 -6.27
N MET A 94 -16.04 -0.29 -6.15
CA MET A 94 -16.73 -0.83 -4.96
C MET A 94 -18.02 -0.07 -4.55
N LYS A 95 -18.61 0.72 -5.45
CA LYS A 95 -19.91 1.38 -5.23
C LYS A 95 -21.03 0.35 -5.01
N GLY A 96 -21.96 0.65 -4.12
CA GLY A 96 -23.07 -0.23 -3.73
C GLY A 96 -22.65 -1.45 -2.92
N THR A 97 -21.43 -1.46 -2.36
CA THR A 97 -20.91 -2.57 -1.56
C THR A 97 -20.52 -2.11 -0.15
N PRO A 98 -20.33 -3.03 0.82
CA PRO A 98 -19.84 -2.68 2.16
C PRO A 98 -18.46 -2.00 2.21
N ALA A 99 -17.71 -2.02 1.10
CA ALA A 99 -16.44 -1.31 0.99
C ALA A 99 -16.60 0.18 0.63
N GLU A 100 -17.73 0.61 0.07
CA GLU A 100 -17.98 2.03 -0.26
C GLU A 100 -17.92 2.91 1.00
N GLY A 101 -17.14 3.99 0.94
CA GLY A 101 -16.90 4.89 2.08
C GLY A 101 -16.10 4.27 3.24
N ASN A 102 -15.69 3.01 3.13
CA ASN A 102 -15.03 2.24 4.20
C ASN A 102 -13.59 1.87 3.86
N VAL A 103 -13.33 1.42 2.62
CA VAL A 103 -11.96 1.11 2.19
C VAL A 103 -11.20 2.39 1.90
N HIS A 104 -10.13 2.64 2.67
CA HIS A 104 -9.16 3.71 2.45
C HIS A 104 -7.87 3.08 1.95
N ALA A 105 -7.59 3.18 0.66
CA ALA A 105 -6.50 2.43 0.06
C ALA A 105 -5.87 3.12 -1.15
N LYS A 106 -4.58 2.85 -1.35
CA LYS A 106 -3.87 3.29 -2.54
C LYS A 106 -3.84 2.21 -3.59
N THR A 107 -4.01 2.66 -4.83
CA THR A 107 -3.82 1.86 -6.04
C THR A 107 -2.40 1.97 -6.58
N GLY A 108 -1.91 0.86 -7.14
CA GLY A 108 -0.71 0.81 -7.98
C GLY A 108 -1.00 0.11 -9.30
N SER A 109 -0.56 0.72 -10.40
CA SER A 109 -0.74 0.18 -11.75
C SER A 109 0.52 0.41 -12.58
N ILE A 110 1.21 -0.66 -12.96
CA ILE A 110 2.22 -0.68 -14.02
C ILE A 110 1.92 -1.83 -14.99
N ALA A 111 2.59 -1.91 -16.14
CA ALA A 111 2.23 -2.85 -17.22
C ALA A 111 2.08 -4.32 -16.77
N SER A 112 2.89 -4.75 -15.79
CA SER A 112 2.94 -6.13 -15.29
C SER A 112 2.55 -6.28 -13.81
N ALA A 113 2.10 -5.20 -13.15
CA ALA A 113 1.71 -5.21 -11.74
C ALA A 113 0.40 -4.42 -11.49
N ARG A 114 -0.47 -4.97 -10.64
CA ARG A 114 -1.61 -4.28 -10.04
C ARG A 114 -1.51 -4.42 -8.53
N SER A 115 -1.86 -3.36 -7.81
CA SER A 115 -1.93 -3.42 -6.36
C SER A 115 -3.05 -2.57 -5.78
N LEU A 116 -3.55 -3.04 -4.64
CA LEU A 116 -4.45 -2.32 -3.75
C LEU A 116 -3.99 -2.59 -2.32
N SER A 117 -3.67 -1.55 -1.56
CA SER A 117 -3.22 -1.72 -0.17
C SER A 117 -3.69 -0.55 0.68
N GLY A 118 -4.09 -0.84 1.91
CA GLY A 118 -4.65 0.17 2.81
C GLY A 118 -5.38 -0.47 3.98
N TYR A 119 -6.46 0.19 4.38
CA TYR A 119 -7.25 -0.13 5.56
C TYR A 119 -8.70 -0.37 5.18
N VAL A 120 -9.35 -1.25 5.94
CA VAL A 120 -10.78 -1.54 5.83
C VAL A 120 -11.32 -1.85 7.21
N THR A 121 -12.51 -1.37 7.52
CA THR A 121 -13.21 -1.71 8.76
C THR A 121 -14.16 -2.87 8.46
N THR A 122 -14.08 -3.95 9.23
CA THR A 122 -14.96 -5.12 9.15
C THR A 122 -16.38 -4.78 9.61
N ALA A 123 -17.32 -5.70 9.39
CA ALA A 123 -18.71 -5.49 9.76
C ALA A 123 -18.95 -5.50 11.29
N ASP A 124 -17.99 -5.99 12.07
CA ASP A 124 -17.96 -5.94 13.54
C ASP A 124 -17.11 -4.79 14.10
N GLY A 125 -16.54 -3.93 13.24
CA GLY A 125 -15.89 -2.69 13.63
C GLY A 125 -14.37 -2.77 13.84
N GLU A 126 -13.75 -3.92 13.56
CA GLU A 126 -12.30 -4.07 13.59
C GLU A 126 -11.67 -3.45 12.33
N ARG A 127 -10.63 -2.63 12.51
CA ARG A 127 -9.85 -2.11 11.38
C ARG A 127 -8.75 -3.10 11.00
N LEU A 128 -8.85 -3.63 9.80
CA LEU A 128 -7.83 -4.47 9.18
C LEU A 128 -6.90 -3.66 8.29
N ILE A 129 -5.66 -4.14 8.19
CA ILE A 129 -4.66 -3.70 7.23
C ILE A 129 -4.54 -4.78 6.16
N PHE A 130 -4.55 -4.39 4.90
CA PHE A 130 -4.46 -5.35 3.80
C PHE A 130 -3.52 -4.90 2.68
N SER A 131 -2.98 -5.87 1.98
CA SER A 131 -2.22 -5.65 0.74
C SER A 131 -2.49 -6.77 -0.24
N VAL A 132 -3.00 -6.40 -1.43
CA VAL A 132 -3.17 -7.29 -2.57
C VAL A 132 -2.19 -6.85 -3.65
N LEU A 133 -1.24 -7.72 -3.98
CA LEU A 133 -0.27 -7.53 -5.05
C LEU A 133 -0.47 -8.63 -6.10
N SER A 134 -0.73 -8.23 -7.33
CA SER A 134 -0.89 -9.15 -8.46
C SER A 134 0.16 -8.81 -9.52
N ASN A 135 0.95 -9.80 -9.90
CA ASN A 135 2.00 -9.69 -10.92
C ASN A 135 1.81 -10.79 -11.99
N ASN A 136 2.32 -10.56 -13.19
CA ASN A 136 2.46 -11.59 -14.26
C ASN A 136 1.18 -12.39 -14.55
N TRP A 137 0.06 -11.70 -14.78
CA TRP A 137 -1.21 -12.34 -15.15
C TRP A 137 -1.37 -12.39 -16.68
N THR A 138 -2.22 -13.31 -17.15
CA THR A 138 -2.54 -13.51 -18.58
C THR A 138 -3.91 -12.98 -18.98
N THR A 139 -4.69 -12.46 -18.03
CA THR A 139 -6.06 -11.97 -18.22
C THR A 139 -6.14 -10.44 -18.39
N PRO A 140 -7.26 -9.82 -18.79
CA PRO A 140 -7.38 -8.37 -18.83
C PRO A 140 -7.13 -7.72 -17.46
N SER A 141 -6.42 -6.59 -17.44
CA SER A 141 -6.06 -5.94 -16.17
C SER A 141 -7.26 -5.44 -15.33
N SER A 142 -8.43 -5.27 -15.96
CA SER A 142 -9.68 -4.95 -15.27
C SER A 142 -10.16 -6.10 -14.39
N GLU A 143 -10.00 -7.35 -14.82
CA GLU A 143 -10.38 -8.52 -14.03
C GLU A 143 -9.49 -8.68 -12.81
N VAL A 144 -8.18 -8.51 -12.96
CA VAL A 144 -7.23 -8.49 -11.82
C VAL A 144 -7.55 -7.39 -10.83
N THR A 145 -7.94 -6.21 -11.33
CA THR A 145 -8.39 -5.10 -10.48
C THR A 145 -9.69 -5.47 -9.74
N GLY A 146 -10.62 -6.14 -10.43
CA GLY A 146 -11.88 -6.62 -9.85
C GLY A 146 -11.67 -7.66 -8.74
N ILE A 147 -10.69 -8.56 -8.87
CA ILE A 147 -10.34 -9.50 -7.81
C ILE A 147 -9.89 -8.76 -6.53
N ALA A 148 -9.04 -7.74 -6.67
CA ALA A 148 -8.63 -6.93 -5.52
C ALA A 148 -9.82 -6.19 -4.86
N ASP A 149 -10.78 -5.71 -5.66
CA ASP A 149 -12.01 -5.09 -5.16
C ASP A 149 -12.91 -6.10 -4.42
N GLN A 150 -13.03 -7.32 -4.95
CA GLN A 150 -13.78 -8.40 -4.31
C GLN A 150 -13.16 -8.80 -2.97
N ILE A 151 -11.82 -8.91 -2.90
CA ILE A 151 -11.12 -9.19 -1.63
C ILE A 151 -11.38 -8.06 -0.62
N ALA A 152 -11.23 -6.80 -1.01
CA ALA A 152 -11.48 -5.67 -0.11
C ALA A 152 -12.95 -5.61 0.36
N THR A 153 -13.89 -5.92 -0.53
CA THR A 153 -15.33 -6.01 -0.20
C THR A 153 -15.63 -7.16 0.76
N ALA A 154 -14.98 -8.31 0.57
CA ALA A 154 -15.12 -9.46 1.46
C ALA A 154 -14.58 -9.12 2.87
N LEU A 155 -13.44 -8.45 2.96
CA LEU A 155 -12.90 -7.97 4.23
C LEU A 155 -13.85 -6.98 4.93
N ALA A 156 -14.44 -6.04 4.19
CA ALA A 156 -15.43 -5.10 4.73
C ALA A 156 -16.69 -5.79 5.28
N SER A 157 -17.06 -6.93 4.68
CA SER A 157 -18.23 -7.72 5.08
C SER A 157 -17.91 -8.75 6.17
N TYR A 158 -16.62 -8.92 6.50
CA TYR A 158 -16.15 -9.95 7.41
C TYR A 158 -16.67 -9.70 8.84
N ARG A 159 -16.96 -10.80 9.55
CA ARG A 159 -17.29 -10.81 10.97
C ARG A 159 -16.45 -11.90 11.62
N VAL A 160 -15.76 -11.54 12.70
CA VAL A 160 -14.96 -12.47 13.50
C VAL A 160 -15.88 -13.31 14.39
N HIS A 161 -17.06 -12.81 14.73
CA HIS A 161 -18.02 -13.41 15.67
C HIS A 161 -19.44 -13.54 15.08
#